data_AF-X1QSP0-F1
#
_entry.id   AF-X1QSP0-F1
#
_cell.length_a   1.000
_cell.length_b   1.000
_cell.length_c   1.000
_cell.angle_alpha   90.00
_cell.angle_beta   90.00
_cell.angle_gamma   90.00
#
_symmetry.space_group_name_H-M   'P 1'
#
loop_
_entity.id
_entity.type
_entity.pdbx_description
1 polymer ?
#
loop_
_entity_poly.entity_id
_entity_poly.type
_entity_poly.pdbx_seq_one_letter_code
_entity_poly.pdbx_strand_id
1 'polypeptide(L)'
;MTSFEIGQAIGRSRQAVDSYIADLRASTELEMDLKIFRMNRINIPQERISKRLGSIQRTVSKYLEKMPALAIILNTDLSKGFTVPQVTEKHA
;
A
#
# COMPACT_ATOMS: atom_id res chain seq x y z
N MET A 1 2.87 18.96 15.00
CA MET A 1 1.51 18.41 15.19
C MET A 1 1.63 16.96 15.63
N THR A 2 1.20 16.64 16.84
CA THR A 2 1.28 15.32 17.46
C THR A 2 -0.03 14.55 17.29
N SER A 3 -0.01 13.21 17.41
CA SER A 3 -1.23 12.39 17.36
C SER A 3 -2.26 12.79 18.43
N PHE A 4 -1.79 13.35 19.56
CA PHE A 4 -2.65 13.88 20.61
C PHE A 4 -3.39 15.16 20.19
N GLU A 5 -2.68 16.11 19.58
CA GLU A 5 -3.28 17.35 19.05
C GLU A 5 -4.29 17.06 17.93
N ILE A 6 -3.95 16.13 17.04
CA ILE A 6 -4.87 15.67 15.98
C ILE A 6 -6.10 15.02 16.60
N GLY A 7 -5.90 14.13 17.58
CA GLY A 7 -6.97 13.43 18.27
C GLY A 7 -7.96 14.40 18.92
N GLN A 8 -7.47 15.43 19.61
CA GLN A 8 -8.33 16.49 20.13
C GLN A 8 -9.11 17.22 19.04
N ALA A 9 -8.46 17.57 17.93
CA ALA A 9 -9.10 18.30 16.83
C ALA A 9 -10.19 17.49 16.11
N ILE A 10 -10.07 16.16 16.05
CA ILE A 10 -11.02 15.29 15.33
C ILE A 10 -11.92 14.44 16.25
N GLY A 11 -11.90 14.69 17.56
CA GLY A 11 -12.71 13.95 18.54
C GLY A 11 -12.34 12.46 18.67
N ARG A 12 -11.04 12.13 18.55
CA ARG A 12 -10.52 10.75 18.63
C ARG A 12 -9.43 10.62 19.68
N SER A 13 -9.26 9.41 20.21
CA SER A 13 -8.13 9.12 21.11
C SER A 13 -6.81 9.18 20.34
N ARG A 14 -5.73 9.49 21.04
CA ARG A 14 -4.36 9.41 20.48
C ARG A 14 -4.10 8.05 19.82
N GLN A 15 -4.51 6.97 20.47
CA GLN A 15 -4.30 5.61 19.98
C GLN A 15 -5.05 5.35 18.65
N ALA A 16 -6.28 5.86 18.50
CA ALA A 16 -7.01 5.74 17.24
C ALA A 16 -6.30 6.51 16.12
N VAL A 17 -5.78 7.70 16.40
CA VAL A 17 -4.98 8.47 15.42
C VAL A 17 -3.71 7.72 15.04
N ASP A 18 -2.99 7.14 16.01
CA ASP A 18 -1.79 6.34 15.76
C ASP A 18 -2.11 5.14 14.84
N SER A 19 -3.23 4.45 15.05
CA SER A 19 -3.71 3.38 14.16
C SER A 19 -4.01 3.89 12.75
N TYR A 20 -4.71 5.02 12.60
CA TYR A 20 -4.99 5.58 11.27
C TYR A 20 -3.71 5.96 10.53
N ILE A 21 -2.73 6.53 11.24
CA ILE A 21 -1.42 6.85 10.65
C ILE A 21 -0.71 5.58 10.21
N ALA A 22 -0.79 4.50 10.99
CA ALA A 22 -0.20 3.22 10.61
C ALA A 22 -0.87 2.66 9.33
N ASP A 23 -2.20 2.68 9.25
CA ASP A 23 -2.95 2.22 8.07
C ASP A 23 -2.64 3.06 6.82
N LEU A 24 -2.55 4.38 6.97
CA LEU A 24 -2.18 5.29 5.88
C LEU A 24 -0.75 5.03 5.39
N ARG A 25 0.19 4.78 6.30
CA ARG A 25 1.57 4.42 5.94
C ARG A 25 1.60 3.08 5.21
N ALA A 26 0.92 2.07 5.74
CA ALA A 26 0.85 0.74 5.13
C ALA A 26 0.24 0.81 3.72
N SER A 27 -0.81 1.61 3.53
CA SER A 27 -1.45 1.82 2.22
C SER A 27 -0.48 2.48 1.23
N THR A 28 0.27 3.49 1.68
CA THR A 28 1.25 4.20 0.85
C THR A 28 2.42 3.29 0.47
N GLU A 29 2.92 2.48 1.41
CA GLU A 29 3.99 1.51 1.17
C GLU A 29 3.56 0.45 0.16
N LEU A 30 2.36 -0.12 0.32
CA LEU A 30 1.79 -1.11 -0.61
C LEU A 30 1.62 -0.53 -2.03
N GLU A 31 1.16 0.71 -2.15
CA GLU A 31 1.03 1.37 -3.46
C GLU A 31 2.40 1.51 -4.15
N MET A 32 3.43 1.89 -3.39
CA MET A 32 4.79 2.01 -3.90
C MET A 32 5.36 0.64 -4.31
N ASP A 33 5.15 -0.39 -3.50
CA ASP A 33 5.52 -1.77 -3.80
C ASP A 33 4.90 -2.26 -5.10
N LEU A 34 3.59 -2.06 -5.28
CA LEU A 34 2.88 -2.46 -6.50
C LEU A 34 3.38 -1.73 -7.74
N LYS A 35 3.68 -0.43 -7.63
CA LYS A 35 4.26 0.35 -8.74
C LYS A 35 5.63 -0.20 -9.14
N ILE A 36 6.51 -0.45 -8.18
CA ILE A 36 7.84 -1.01 -8.44
C ILE A 36 7.71 -2.41 -9.05
N PHE A 37 6.80 -3.24 -8.54
CA PHE A 37 6.61 -4.61 -9.03
C PHE A 37 6.20 -4.63 -10.49
N ARG A 38 5.20 -3.79 -10.85
CA ARG A 38 4.72 -3.67 -12.23
C ARG A 38 5.82 -3.19 -13.16
N MET A 39 6.60 -2.18 -12.76
CA MET A 39 7.69 -1.66 -13.58
C MET A 39 8.83 -2.67 -13.75
N ASN A 40 9.16 -3.42 -12.69
CA ASN A 40 10.15 -4.48 -12.74
C ASN A 40 9.70 -5.65 -13.64
N ARG A 41 8.42 -6.04 -13.59
CA ARG A 41 7.85 -7.09 -14.44
C ARG A 41 7.92 -6.78 -15.94
N ILE A 42 7.95 -5.51 -16.32
CA ILE A 42 8.14 -5.08 -17.72
C ILE A 42 9.60 -4.73 -18.03
N ASN A 43 10.55 -5.22 -17.22
CA ASN A 43 11.99 -5.08 -17.40
C ASN A 43 12.50 -3.63 -17.43
N ILE A 44 11.84 -2.69 -16.74
CA ILE A 44 12.41 -1.35 -16.55
C ILE A 44 13.59 -1.46 -15.58
N PRO A 45 14.79 -0.98 -15.94
CA PRO A 45 15.95 -1.00 -15.03
C PRO A 45 15.67 -0.24 -13.73
N GLN A 46 16.17 -0.75 -12.60
CA GLN A 46 15.93 -0.14 -11.27
C GLN A 46 16.32 1.34 -11.22
N GLU A 47 17.41 1.74 -11.87
CA GLU A 47 17.83 3.15 -11.97
C GLU A 47 16.77 4.04 -12.65
N ARG A 48 16.08 3.49 -13.66
CA ARG A 48 15.01 4.20 -14.36
C ARG A 48 13.72 4.22 -13.54
N ILE A 49 13.45 3.16 -12.77
CA ILE A 49 12.34 3.13 -11.80
C ILE A 49 12.57 4.20 -10.73
N SER A 50 13.77 4.26 -10.17
CA SER A 50 14.11 5.19 -9.09
C SER A 50 13.98 6.64 -9.56
N LYS A 51 14.49 6.96 -10.76
CA LYS A 51 14.31 8.28 -11.40
C LYS A 51 12.83 8.65 -11.60
N ARG A 52 12.00 7.71 -12.08
CA ARG A 52 10.57 7.96 -12.34
C ARG A 52 9.75 8.13 -11.05
N LEU A 53 10.12 7.42 -10.00
CA LEU A 53 9.41 7.46 -8.71
C LEU A 53 9.99 8.48 -7.73
N GLY A 54 11.01 9.25 -8.12
CA GLY A 54 11.70 10.18 -7.23
C GLY A 54 12.31 9.50 -5.99
N SER A 55 12.65 8.21 -6.11
CA SER A 55 13.14 7.39 -5.00
C SER A 55 14.61 7.05 -5.18
N ILE A 56 15.27 6.68 -4.09
CA ILE A 56 16.66 6.20 -4.13
C ILE A 56 16.67 4.77 -4.64
N GLN A 57 17.62 4.40 -5.50
CA GLN A 57 17.71 3.04 -6.06
C GLN A 57 17.78 1.95 -4.98
N ARG A 58 18.48 2.22 -3.86
CA ARG A 58 18.52 1.32 -2.69
C ARG A 58 17.12 1.06 -2.11
N THR A 59 16.25 2.06 -2.14
CA THR A 59 14.85 1.91 -1.72
C THR A 59 14.11 0.98 -2.67
N VAL A 60 14.31 1.12 -3.98
CA VAL A 60 13.76 0.20 -5.00
C VAL A 60 14.25 -1.24 -4.78
N SER A 61 15.55 -1.44 -4.51
CA SER A 61 16.09 -2.78 -4.19
C SER A 61 15.42 -3.40 -2.97
N LYS A 62 15.30 -2.65 -1.87
CA LYS A 62 14.63 -3.13 -0.64
C LYS A 62 13.18 -3.53 -0.89
N TYR A 63 12.46 -2.78 -1.73
CA TYR A 63 11.10 -3.14 -2.09
C TYR A 63 11.06 -4.42 -2.93
N LEU A 64 11.95 -4.57 -3.92
CA LEU A 64 12.07 -5.78 -4.73
C LEU A 64 12.42 -7.03 -3.90
N GLU A 65 13.27 -6.91 -2.89
CA GLU A 65 13.60 -8.01 -1.95
C GLU A 65 12.38 -8.51 -1.17
N LYS A 66 11.43 -7.63 -0.86
CA LYS A 66 10.18 -7.98 -0.15
C LYS A 66 9.11 -8.59 -1.06
N MET A 67 9.27 -8.51 -2.38
CA MET A 67 8.23 -8.91 -3.34
C MET A 67 7.84 -10.39 -3.32
N PRO A 68 8.73 -11.35 -3.07
CA PRO A 68 8.32 -12.75 -2.94
C PRO A 68 7.26 -12.93 -1.83
N ALA A 69 7.42 -12.23 -0.71
CA ALA A 69 6.45 -12.26 0.38
C ALA A 69 5.12 -11.57 -0.01
N LEU A 70 5.19 -10.43 -0.70
CA LEU A 70 4.01 -9.73 -1.19
C LEU A 70 3.24 -10.52 -2.25
N ALA A 71 3.94 -11.23 -3.12
CA ALA A 71 3.32 -12.09 -4.13
C ALA A 71 2.54 -13.24 -3.47
N ILE A 72 3.04 -13.80 -2.37
CA ILE A 72 2.33 -14.81 -1.57
C ILE A 72 1.06 -14.21 -0.97
N ILE A 73 1.14 -13.03 -0.36
CA ILE A 73 -0.01 -12.33 0.23
C ILE A 73 -1.05 -12.00 -0.84
N LEU A 74 -0.63 -11.41 -1.96
CA LEU A 74 -1.53 -11.01 -3.05
C LEU A 74 -2.23 -12.23 -3.69
N ASN A 75 -1.48 -13.31 -3.94
CA ASN A 75 -2.06 -14.55 -4.46
C ASN A 75 -3.02 -15.21 -3.46
N THR A 76 -2.75 -15.08 -2.16
CA THR A 76 -3.63 -15.56 -1.09
C THR A 76 -4.92 -14.74 -1.00
N ASP A 77 -4.85 -13.42 -1.16
CA ASP A 77 -6.04 -12.57 -1.20
C ASP A 77 -6.84 -12.76 -2.50
N LEU A 78 -6.16 -12.92 -3.64
CA LEU A 78 -6.78 -13.27 -4.92
C LEU A 78 -7.48 -14.64 -4.86
N SER A 79 -6.88 -15.64 -4.21
CA SER A 79 -7.45 -16.98 -4.09
C SER A 79 -8.65 -17.06 -3.14
N LYS A 80 -8.73 -16.14 -2.16
CA LYS A 80 -9.91 -15.96 -1.30
C LYS A 80 -11.11 -15.34 -2.02
N GLY A 81 -10.92 -14.91 -3.27
CA GLY A 81 -11.93 -14.27 -4.10
C GLY A 81 -12.14 -12.81 -3.70
N PHE A 82 -12.22 -11.93 -4.69
CA PHE A 82 -12.84 -10.63 -4.45
C PHE A 82 -14.28 -10.91 -4.02
N THR A 83 -14.62 -10.67 -2.75
CA THR A 83 -16.02 -10.45 -2.37
C THR A 83 -16.46 -9.20 -3.11
N VAL A 84 -16.91 -9.38 -4.35
CA VAL A 84 -17.69 -8.41 -5.09
C VAL A 84 -18.85 -8.03 -4.15
N PRO A 85 -18.99 -6.76 -3.73
CA PRO A 85 -20.19 -6.36 -3.02
C PRO A 85 -21.34 -6.69 -3.98
N GLN A 86 -22.22 -7.61 -3.58
CA GLN A 86 -23.45 -7.87 -4.30
C GLN A 86 -24.14 -6.51 -4.45
N VAL A 87 -24.10 -5.95 -5.65
CA VAL A 87 -24.89 -4.77 -6.00
C VAL A 87 -26.31 -5.27 -5.94
N THR A 88 -26.98 -4.92 -4.85
CA THR A 88 -28.36 -5.23 -4.53
C THR A 88 -29.23 -5.07 -5.77
N GLU A 89 -29.91 -6.14 -6.17
CA GLU A 89 -30.91 -6.11 -7.22
C GLU A 89 -31.92 -5.00 -6.93
N LYS A 90 -31.98 -4.06 -7.87
CA LYS A 90 -32.93 -2.95 -7.90
C LYS A 90 -34.34 -3.54 -7.97
N HIS A 91 -35.16 -3.26 -6.95
CA HIS A 91 -36.60 -3.57 -6.97
C HIS A 91 -37.24 -3.07 -8.28
N ALA A 92 -37.89 -4.00 -8.99
CA ALA A 92 -38.88 -3.76 -10.02
C ALA A 92 -40.21 -4.39 -9.58
#